data_AF-A0A7J9FWS6-F1
#
_entry.id   AF-A0A7J9FWS6-F1
#
_cell.length_a   1.000
_cell.length_b   1.000
_cell.length_c   1.000
_cell.angle_alpha   90.00
_cell.angle_beta   90.00
_cell.angle_gamma   90.00
#
_symmetry.space_group_name_H-M   'P 1'
#
loop_
_entity.id
_entity.type
_entity.pdbx_description
1 polymer ?
#
loop_
_entity_poly.entity_id
_entity_poly.type
_entity_poly.pdbx_seq_one_letter_code
_entity_poly.pdbx_strand_id
1 'polypeptide(L)'
;MPSECTEPLTCPFGELATNLSDSELRETAYEILVGARLSSGGKSSTYASDSEKNSERAAATPQTLTSRAASKVKKALGLRSRRKKASEKAESERVKKVSTIGETMRVQMRVSEQMDSRVRKALSKVAADQKIESMVLPLEMLQQLKPSDFPNQEEYEAWQRRNLKLLEAGLLLHPLVPLDDENTAPQQLREIIDGALEKPLETSKNNETMQALRTVVLSLACRTSNNIGSVSETSTHWADGFPMNLKIYQMLLEACFDVNDETSVIEELDEVLELIKKTWLVLGMNQMLHNLCFLWILFNRYATMDQAEGDLLSAGNNLLIKVENDAKAMKGDENYCRMLSSTLGAILSWAEKRLLGYHRYFRSDNAESTMGCVVSMAVLSVKIMEGGEGISNEDHIEGNEMDVGQEKVDAYIKSSLRGAFVQASFQCLFHYNYVPATQCAKYKMRK
;
A
#
# COMPACT_ATOMS: atom_id res chain seq x y z
N MET A 1 -10.59 2.54 32.74
CA MET A 1 -9.88 3.51 31.89
C MET A 1 -10.61 3.51 30.57
N PRO A 2 -11.12 4.65 30.09
CA PRO A 2 -11.75 4.67 28.78
C PRO A 2 -10.67 4.29 27.77
N SER A 3 -10.93 3.23 27.02
CA SER A 3 -10.15 2.84 25.85
C SER A 3 -10.14 4.07 24.94
N GLU A 4 -9.01 4.78 24.87
CA GLU A 4 -8.84 5.87 23.91
C GLU A 4 -9.02 5.23 22.54
N CYS A 5 -10.19 5.48 21.94
CA CYS A 5 -10.53 5.04 20.61
C CYS A 5 -9.52 5.71 19.69
N THR A 6 -8.50 4.98 19.24
CA THR A 6 -7.51 5.47 18.29
C THR A 6 -8.29 5.95 17.06
N GLU A 7 -8.37 7.26 16.85
CA GLU A 7 -8.96 7.80 15.63
C GLU A 7 -8.25 7.14 14.44
N PRO A 8 -9.00 6.53 13.50
CA PRO A 8 -8.39 5.88 12.36
C PRO A 8 -7.61 6.93 11.55
N LEU A 9 -6.36 6.62 11.26
CA LEU A 9 -5.52 7.42 10.39
C LEU A 9 -6.13 7.49 8.99
N THR A 10 -6.42 8.69 8.50
CA THR A 10 -6.91 8.88 7.13
C THR A 10 -5.81 8.48 6.14
N CYS A 11 -6.14 7.62 5.17
CA CYS A 11 -5.21 7.20 4.13
C CYS A 11 -4.84 8.38 3.20
N PRO A 12 -3.54 8.67 2.96
CA PRO A 12 -3.09 9.82 2.17
C PRO A 12 -3.24 9.62 0.66
N PHE A 13 -3.64 8.42 0.21
CA PHE A 13 -3.77 8.10 -1.21
C PHE A 13 -5.12 8.54 -1.81
N GLY A 14 -5.87 9.44 -1.18
CA GLY A 14 -7.17 9.92 -1.67
C GLY A 14 -8.29 8.88 -1.62
N GLU A 15 -9.46 9.22 -2.18
CA GLU A 15 -10.63 8.34 -2.31
C GLU A 15 -10.99 8.15 -3.79
N LEU A 16 -11.56 6.99 -4.14
CA LEU A 16 -12.02 6.70 -5.51
C LEU A 16 -13.51 6.99 -5.63
N ALA A 17 -13.90 7.71 -6.68
CA ALA A 17 -15.30 8.07 -6.89
C ALA A 17 -16.22 6.88 -7.28
N THR A 18 -15.65 5.77 -7.78
CA THR A 18 -16.41 4.62 -8.28
C THR A 18 -16.92 3.65 -7.21
N ASN A 19 -16.74 3.97 -5.91
CA ASN A 19 -17.12 3.09 -4.79
C ASN A 19 -16.57 1.65 -4.95
N LEU A 20 -15.31 1.51 -5.40
CA LEU A 20 -14.61 0.23 -5.41
C LEU A 20 -14.20 -0.13 -3.98
N SER A 21 -14.58 -1.34 -3.56
CA SER A 21 -14.20 -1.88 -2.25
C SER A 21 -12.74 -2.32 -2.21
N ASP A 22 -12.16 -2.40 -1.01
CA ASP A 22 -10.81 -2.94 -0.81
C ASP A 22 -10.66 -4.38 -1.32
N SER A 23 -11.75 -5.17 -1.31
CA SER A 23 -11.74 -6.52 -1.87
C SER A 23 -11.60 -6.49 -3.40
N GLU A 24 -12.35 -5.64 -4.07
CA GLU A 24 -12.29 -5.47 -5.53
C GLU A 24 -10.92 -4.92 -5.98
N LEU A 25 -10.36 -3.97 -5.24
CA LEU A 25 -9.02 -3.44 -5.47
C LEU A 25 -7.93 -4.51 -5.27
N ARG A 26 -8.09 -5.35 -4.25
CA ARG A 26 -7.17 -6.46 -3.94
C ARG A 26 -7.17 -7.52 -5.04
N GLU A 27 -8.33 -7.88 -5.55
CA GLU A 27 -8.45 -8.79 -6.70
C GLU A 27 -7.82 -8.18 -7.95
N THR A 28 -8.06 -6.90 -8.23
CA THR A 28 -7.47 -6.17 -9.37
C THR A 28 -5.93 -6.13 -9.27
N ALA A 29 -5.40 -5.82 -8.08
CA ALA A 29 -3.97 -5.85 -7.80
C ALA A 29 -3.38 -7.24 -8.08
N TYR A 30 -4.08 -8.31 -7.67
CA TYR A 30 -3.64 -9.67 -7.94
C TYR A 30 -3.65 -10.01 -9.44
N GLU A 31 -4.67 -9.58 -10.19
CA GLU A 31 -4.75 -9.76 -11.65
C GLU A 31 -3.56 -9.09 -12.36
N ILE A 32 -3.25 -7.84 -12.01
CA ILE A 32 -2.10 -7.11 -12.55
C ILE A 32 -0.80 -7.84 -12.22
N LEU A 33 -0.65 -8.31 -10.98
CA LEU A 33 0.52 -9.06 -10.54
C LEU A 33 0.71 -10.36 -11.33
N VAL A 34 -0.37 -11.13 -11.56
CA VAL A 34 -0.31 -12.37 -12.35
C VAL A 34 0.06 -12.06 -13.79
N GLY A 35 -0.55 -11.06 -14.43
CA GLY A 35 -0.23 -10.74 -15.82
C GLY A 35 1.18 -10.17 -15.99
N ALA A 36 1.68 -9.37 -15.04
CA ALA A 36 3.06 -8.88 -15.03
C ALA A 36 4.09 -10.02 -14.91
N ARG A 37 3.76 -11.07 -14.15
CA ARG A 37 4.60 -12.28 -14.10
C ARG A 37 4.64 -13.03 -15.42
N LEU A 38 3.50 -13.18 -16.08
CA LEU A 38 3.39 -13.91 -17.35
C LEU A 38 4.08 -13.16 -18.50
N SER A 39 4.03 -11.83 -18.52
CA SER A 39 4.70 -10.99 -19.53
C SER A 39 6.24 -11.02 -19.41
N SER A 40 6.77 -11.18 -18.19
CA SER A 40 8.20 -11.06 -17.88
C SER A 40 9.05 -12.30 -18.23
N GLY A 41 8.49 -13.42 -18.72
CA GLY A 41 9.27 -14.62 -19.00
C GLY A 41 8.52 -15.67 -19.81
N GLY A 42 9.02 -15.93 -21.03
CA GLY A 42 8.51 -16.96 -21.92
C GLY A 42 8.64 -18.39 -21.37
N LYS A 43 7.71 -19.23 -21.83
CA LYS A 43 7.42 -20.63 -21.49
C LYS A 43 6.47 -20.81 -20.30
N SER A 44 5.20 -20.95 -20.68
CA SER A 44 4.14 -21.69 -20.00
C SER A 44 4.70 -22.70 -19.00
N SER A 45 4.45 -22.45 -17.72
CA SER A 45 4.46 -23.49 -16.69
C SER A 45 3.24 -24.38 -16.97
N THR A 46 3.40 -25.31 -17.91
CA THR A 46 2.48 -26.41 -18.10
C THR A 46 2.63 -27.28 -16.86
N TYR A 47 1.67 -27.20 -15.94
CA TYR A 47 1.41 -28.27 -15.00
C TYR A 47 1.09 -29.51 -15.82
N ALA A 48 2.07 -30.38 -16.02
CA ALA A 48 1.85 -31.70 -16.59
C ALA A 48 1.31 -32.61 -15.49
N SER A 49 0.10 -33.13 -15.70
CA SER A 49 -0.32 -34.40 -15.12
C SER A 49 0.73 -35.48 -15.43
N ASP A 50 0.91 -36.37 -14.47
CA ASP A 50 1.73 -37.58 -14.53
C ASP A 50 1.72 -38.27 -15.92
N SER A 51 2.89 -38.34 -16.55
CA SER A 51 3.29 -39.54 -17.28
C SER A 51 4.81 -39.57 -17.44
N GLU A 52 5.41 -40.65 -16.98
CA GLU A 52 6.83 -40.99 -17.13
C GLU A 52 7.27 -41.01 -18.61
N LYS A 53 8.38 -40.36 -18.94
CA LYS A 53 9.57 -41.00 -19.54
C LYS A 53 10.71 -40.02 -19.82
N ASN A 54 11.86 -40.47 -19.34
CA ASN A 54 13.25 -40.05 -19.49
C ASN A 54 13.63 -39.33 -20.81
N SER A 55 14.22 -38.13 -20.72
CA SER A 55 15.26 -37.65 -21.64
C SER A 55 15.95 -36.40 -21.06
N GLU A 56 17.28 -36.49 -20.99
CA GLU A 56 18.21 -35.50 -20.44
C GLU A 56 18.18 -34.16 -21.21
N ARG A 57 17.94 -33.03 -20.53
CA ARG A 57 18.42 -31.69 -20.93
C ARG A 57 18.22 -30.64 -19.83
N ALA A 58 19.35 -29.96 -19.54
CA ALA A 58 19.53 -28.69 -18.82
C ALA A 58 18.34 -28.13 -18.03
N ALA A 59 18.38 -28.35 -16.72
CA ALA A 59 17.41 -27.87 -15.75
C ALA A 59 17.43 -26.33 -15.63
N ALA A 60 16.32 -25.69 -15.97
CA ALA A 60 15.92 -24.42 -15.37
C ALA A 60 15.10 -24.76 -14.11
N THR A 61 15.67 -24.50 -12.94
CA THR A 61 15.07 -24.81 -11.64
C THR A 61 13.82 -23.94 -11.39
N PRO A 62 12.70 -24.50 -10.93
CA PRO A 62 11.69 -23.71 -10.23
C PRO A 62 12.35 -23.04 -9.03
N GLN A 63 12.00 -21.79 -8.70
CA GLN A 63 12.45 -21.13 -7.46
C GLN A 63 11.79 -21.83 -6.25
N THR A 64 12.24 -23.03 -5.95
CA THR A 64 11.97 -23.76 -4.72
C THR A 64 12.74 -23.12 -3.59
N LEU A 65 12.06 -22.95 -2.45
CA LEU A 65 12.62 -22.37 -1.23
C LEU A 65 13.68 -23.34 -0.63
N THR A 66 14.95 -23.13 -0.96
CA THR A 66 16.07 -23.80 -0.27
C THR A 66 17.00 -22.76 0.35
N SER A 67 17.14 -22.83 1.68
CA SER A 67 18.01 -22.04 2.58
C SER A 67 18.00 -20.51 2.38
N ARG A 68 17.14 -19.83 3.15
CA ARG A 68 16.93 -18.39 3.12
C ARG A 68 18.11 -17.61 3.74
N ALA A 69 18.91 -16.95 2.91
CA ALA A 69 19.81 -15.89 3.36
C ALA A 69 19.00 -14.76 4.03
N ALA A 70 19.57 -14.04 4.99
CA ALA A 70 18.86 -12.92 5.64
C ALA A 70 18.42 -11.88 4.60
N SER A 71 17.14 -11.48 4.61
CA SER A 71 16.59 -10.52 3.65
C SER A 71 17.36 -9.19 3.70
N LYS A 72 17.76 -8.71 2.52
CA LYS A 72 18.50 -7.46 2.36
C LYS A 72 17.62 -6.26 2.68
N VAL A 73 16.35 -6.28 2.25
CA VAL A 73 15.41 -5.19 2.52
C VAL A 73 15.08 -5.14 4.00
N LYS A 74 14.80 -6.28 4.64
CA LYS A 74 14.59 -6.32 6.09
C LYS A 74 15.78 -5.76 6.85
N LYS A 75 17.00 -6.16 6.49
CA LYS A 75 18.22 -5.63 7.10
C LYS A 75 18.38 -4.12 6.89
N ALA A 76 18.13 -3.62 5.68
CA ALA A 76 18.22 -2.19 5.35
C ALA A 76 17.16 -1.34 6.07
N LEU A 77 16.04 -1.94 6.44
CA LEU A 77 14.98 -1.29 7.22
C LEU A 77 15.13 -1.50 8.73
N GLY A 78 16.06 -2.34 9.18
CA GLY A 78 16.22 -2.69 10.60
C GLY A 78 15.21 -3.71 11.11
N LEU A 79 14.45 -4.36 10.23
CA LEU A 79 13.48 -5.40 10.58
C LEU A 79 14.20 -6.70 10.96
N ARG A 80 13.81 -7.29 12.10
CA ARG A 80 14.38 -8.56 12.58
C ARG A 80 13.68 -9.74 11.91
N SER A 81 14.44 -10.77 11.56
CA SER A 81 13.85 -12.05 11.17
C SER A 81 13.42 -12.80 12.41
N ARG A 82 12.13 -13.13 12.53
CA ARG A 82 11.62 -13.93 13.64
C ARG A 82 12.05 -15.38 13.41
N ARG A 83 13.16 -15.80 14.01
CA ARG A 83 13.48 -17.23 14.11
C ARG A 83 12.30 -17.91 14.82
N LYS A 84 11.54 -18.75 14.11
CA LYS A 84 10.61 -19.69 14.75
C LYS A 84 11.42 -20.44 15.82
N LYS A 85 11.15 -20.18 17.10
CA LYS A 85 11.59 -21.08 18.16
C LYS A 85 11.00 -22.43 17.80
N ALA A 86 11.85 -23.40 17.49
CA ALA A 86 11.45 -24.79 17.43
C ALA A 86 10.97 -25.17 18.84
N SER A 87 9.67 -25.04 19.06
CA SER A 87 9.00 -25.73 20.14
C SER A 87 9.09 -27.21 19.78
N GLU A 88 10.00 -27.92 20.42
CA GLU A 88 9.90 -29.37 20.52
C GLU A 88 8.50 -29.72 21.03
N LYS A 89 7.87 -30.71 20.39
CA LYS A 89 6.55 -31.29 20.68
C LYS A 89 5.33 -30.52 20.17
N ALA A 90 5.02 -30.71 18.90
CA ALA A 90 3.71 -31.21 18.44
C ALA A 90 3.84 -31.56 16.95
N GLU A 91 4.14 -32.83 16.69
CA GLU A 91 4.02 -33.44 15.38
C GLU A 91 2.51 -33.54 15.07
N SER A 92 2.01 -32.54 14.36
CA SER A 92 0.74 -32.59 13.66
C SER A 92 1.08 -32.48 12.18
N GLU A 93 0.81 -33.57 11.46
CA GLU A 93 0.86 -33.70 10.00
C GLU A 93 0.16 -32.53 9.30
N ARG A 94 0.92 -31.49 8.98
CA ARG A 94 0.67 -30.69 7.79
C ARG A 94 1.93 -30.79 6.98
N VAL A 95 1.87 -31.60 5.93
CA VAL A 95 2.84 -31.62 4.83
C VAL A 95 3.23 -30.17 4.58
N LYS A 96 4.46 -29.79 4.94
CA LYS A 96 5.03 -28.48 4.61
C LYS A 96 5.20 -28.47 3.10
N LYS A 97 4.10 -28.21 2.39
CA LYS A 97 4.10 -27.95 0.96
C LYS A 97 5.05 -26.76 0.78
N VAL A 98 6.15 -26.96 0.07
CA VAL A 98 7.09 -25.89 -0.26
C VAL A 98 6.27 -24.82 -0.97
N SER A 99 5.94 -23.73 -0.27
CA SER A 99 5.10 -22.67 -0.82
C SER A 99 5.90 -21.94 -1.89
N THR A 100 5.35 -21.81 -3.08
CA THR A 100 5.97 -20.97 -4.11
C THR A 100 5.72 -19.50 -3.78
N ILE A 101 6.55 -18.58 -4.27
CA ILE A 101 6.32 -17.14 -4.09
C ILE A 101 4.94 -16.70 -4.61
N GLY A 102 4.44 -17.38 -5.65
CA GLY A 102 3.11 -17.13 -6.18
C GLY A 102 1.99 -17.55 -5.22
N GLU A 103 2.18 -18.68 -4.54
CA GLU A 103 1.25 -19.15 -3.51
C GLU A 103 1.28 -18.26 -2.26
N THR A 104 2.47 -17.81 -1.84
CA THR A 104 2.62 -16.83 -0.76
C THR A 104 1.83 -15.56 -1.08
N MET A 105 2.00 -15.00 -2.27
CA MET A 105 1.24 -13.79 -2.67
C MET A 105 -0.26 -14.02 -2.69
N ARG A 106 -0.73 -15.16 -3.21
CA ARG A 106 -2.16 -15.50 -3.21
C ARG A 106 -2.74 -15.51 -1.79
N VAL A 107 -2.04 -16.16 -0.86
CA VAL A 107 -2.45 -16.27 0.54
C VAL A 107 -2.42 -14.90 1.24
N GLN A 108 -1.34 -14.13 1.11
CA GLN A 108 -1.26 -12.81 1.76
C GLN A 108 -2.26 -11.81 1.18
N MET A 109 -2.58 -11.92 -0.11
CA MET A 109 -3.64 -11.14 -0.76
C MET A 109 -5.05 -11.74 -0.58
N ARG A 110 -5.25 -12.75 0.26
CA ARG A 110 -6.57 -13.34 0.56
C ARG A 110 -7.36 -13.79 -0.70
N VAL A 111 -6.65 -14.20 -1.76
CA VAL A 111 -7.27 -14.61 -3.04
C VAL A 111 -7.60 -16.10 -3.02
N SER A 112 -8.82 -16.47 -3.43
CA SER A 112 -9.24 -17.87 -3.51
C SER A 112 -8.54 -18.63 -4.65
N GLU A 113 -8.40 -19.94 -4.52
CA GLU A 113 -7.82 -20.78 -5.59
C GLU A 113 -8.68 -20.77 -6.87
N GLN A 114 -10.00 -20.65 -6.71
CA GLN A 114 -10.94 -20.52 -7.82
C GLN A 114 -10.74 -19.19 -8.57
N MET A 115 -10.49 -18.10 -7.85
CA MET A 115 -10.16 -16.83 -8.48
C MET A 115 -8.81 -16.90 -9.18
N ASP A 116 -7.77 -17.42 -8.51
CA ASP A 116 -6.44 -17.57 -9.11
C ASP A 116 -6.46 -18.40 -10.40
N SER A 117 -7.16 -19.54 -10.40
CA SER A 117 -7.26 -20.40 -11.58
C SER A 117 -7.96 -19.71 -12.76
N ARG A 118 -9.04 -18.94 -12.51
CA ARG A 118 -9.74 -18.15 -13.53
C ARG A 118 -8.83 -17.07 -14.11
N VAL A 119 -8.16 -16.30 -13.26
CA VAL A 119 -7.24 -15.22 -13.66
C VAL A 119 -6.10 -15.77 -14.51
N ARG A 120 -5.45 -16.86 -14.08
CA ARG A 120 -4.37 -17.51 -14.85
C ARG A 120 -4.86 -18.04 -16.19
N LYS A 121 -6.04 -18.66 -16.22
CA LYS A 121 -6.65 -19.19 -17.45
C LYS A 121 -7.02 -18.07 -18.45
N ALA A 122 -7.50 -16.93 -17.95
CA ALA A 122 -7.81 -15.78 -18.79
C ALA A 122 -6.53 -15.15 -19.34
N LEU A 123 -5.56 -14.87 -18.47
CA LEU A 123 -4.33 -14.17 -18.83
C LEU A 123 -3.36 -15.00 -19.67
N SER A 124 -3.36 -16.33 -19.54
CA SER A 124 -2.53 -17.19 -20.40
C SER A 124 -2.90 -17.09 -21.88
N LYS A 125 -4.16 -16.74 -22.20
CA LYS A 125 -4.62 -16.52 -23.57
C LYS A 125 -4.22 -15.15 -24.12
N VAL A 126 -4.08 -14.15 -23.25
CA VAL A 126 -3.81 -12.75 -23.63
C VAL A 126 -2.30 -12.50 -23.68
N ALA A 127 -1.56 -13.01 -22.70
CA ALA A 127 -0.12 -12.82 -22.57
C ALA A 127 0.70 -13.50 -23.68
N ALA A 128 0.09 -14.38 -24.49
CA ALA A 128 0.71 -14.95 -25.67
C ALA A 128 0.87 -13.92 -26.80
N ASP A 129 -0.05 -12.96 -26.88
CA ASP A 129 -0.15 -12.02 -28.01
C ASP A 129 0.30 -10.61 -27.63
N GLN A 130 0.27 -10.24 -26.35
CA GLN A 130 0.54 -8.89 -25.90
C GLN A 130 1.15 -8.83 -24.49
N LYS A 131 2.01 -7.84 -24.26
CA LYS A 131 2.56 -7.56 -22.92
C LYS A 131 1.54 -6.85 -22.04
N ILE A 132 1.60 -7.03 -20.72
CA ILE A 132 0.61 -6.42 -19.81
C ILE A 132 0.62 -4.89 -19.83
N GLU A 133 1.79 -4.29 -20.02
CA GLU A 133 1.94 -2.84 -20.08
C GLU A 133 1.27 -2.19 -21.30
N SER A 134 0.89 -2.96 -22.32
CA SER A 134 0.17 -2.46 -23.49
C SER A 134 -1.29 -2.90 -23.55
N MET A 135 -1.78 -3.67 -22.57
CA MET A 135 -3.17 -4.13 -22.52
C MET A 135 -4.00 -3.33 -21.51
N VAL A 136 -5.28 -3.12 -21.83
CA VAL A 136 -6.27 -2.65 -20.86
C VAL A 136 -6.84 -3.87 -20.15
N LEU A 137 -6.30 -4.19 -18.98
CA LEU A 137 -6.57 -5.47 -18.30
C LEU A 137 -8.06 -5.75 -18.07
N PRO A 138 -8.90 -4.81 -17.58
CA PRO A 138 -10.32 -5.08 -17.37
C PRO A 138 -11.06 -5.43 -18.67
N LEU A 139 -10.70 -4.79 -19.79
CA LEU A 139 -11.26 -5.07 -21.11
C LEU A 139 -10.90 -6.49 -21.57
N GLU A 140 -9.64 -6.88 -21.41
CA GLU A 140 -9.18 -8.23 -21.78
C GLU A 140 -9.85 -9.29 -20.90
N MET A 141 -10.02 -9.05 -19.60
CA MET A 141 -10.77 -9.94 -18.70
C MET A 141 -12.22 -10.12 -19.16
N LEU A 142 -12.91 -9.02 -19.51
CA LEU A 142 -14.28 -9.06 -20.05
C LEU A 142 -14.40 -9.92 -21.31
N GLN A 143 -13.37 -9.96 -22.16
CA GLN A 143 -13.40 -10.69 -23.43
C GLN A 143 -13.03 -12.18 -23.31
N GLN A 144 -12.23 -12.56 -22.31
CA GLN A 144 -11.72 -13.93 -22.18
C GLN A 144 -12.60 -14.83 -21.32
N LEU A 145 -13.34 -14.25 -20.38
CA LEU A 145 -14.17 -14.99 -19.42
C LEU A 145 -15.64 -14.98 -19.82
N LYS A 146 -16.30 -16.13 -19.63
CA LYS A 146 -17.71 -16.36 -19.95
C LYS A 146 -18.50 -16.68 -18.67
N PRO A 147 -19.84 -16.57 -18.68
CA PRO A 147 -20.67 -16.96 -17.53
C PRO A 147 -20.39 -18.37 -17.01
N SER A 148 -20.05 -19.31 -17.91
CA SER A 148 -19.70 -20.70 -17.57
C SER A 148 -18.41 -20.85 -16.75
N ASP A 149 -17.56 -19.82 -16.69
CA ASP A 149 -16.34 -19.83 -15.87
C ASP A 149 -16.62 -19.44 -14.41
N PHE A 150 -17.87 -19.14 -14.05
CA PHE A 150 -18.29 -18.69 -12.72
C PHE A 150 -19.23 -19.71 -12.06
N PRO A 151 -19.24 -19.78 -10.72
CA PRO A 151 -20.09 -20.73 -10.00
C PRO A 151 -21.58 -20.38 -10.11
N ASN A 152 -21.91 -19.09 -10.22
CA ASN A 152 -23.27 -18.60 -10.34
C ASN A 152 -23.30 -17.29 -11.14
N GLN A 153 -24.51 -16.91 -11.57
CA GLN A 153 -24.74 -15.71 -12.37
C GLN A 153 -24.47 -14.42 -11.59
N GLU A 154 -24.74 -14.40 -10.29
CA GLU A 154 -24.54 -13.23 -9.43
C GLU A 154 -23.07 -12.80 -9.35
N GLU A 155 -22.17 -13.75 -9.13
CA GLU A 155 -20.72 -13.52 -9.12
C GLU A 155 -20.20 -13.06 -10.48
N TYR A 156 -20.75 -13.62 -11.57
CA TYR A 156 -20.40 -13.18 -12.91
C TYR A 156 -20.80 -11.71 -13.14
N GLU A 157 -22.01 -11.33 -12.79
CA GLU A 157 -22.47 -9.95 -12.94
C GLU A 157 -21.75 -8.98 -12.00
N ALA A 158 -21.45 -9.38 -10.76
CA ALA A 158 -20.65 -8.59 -9.83
C ALA A 158 -19.23 -8.36 -10.38
N TRP A 159 -18.59 -9.40 -10.92
CA TRP A 159 -17.29 -9.28 -11.59
C TRP A 159 -17.36 -8.38 -12.82
N GLN A 160 -18.43 -8.47 -13.63
CA GLN A 160 -18.61 -7.62 -14.80
C GLN A 160 -18.75 -6.15 -14.41
N ARG A 161 -19.60 -5.85 -13.42
CA ARG A 161 -19.78 -4.51 -12.85
C ARG A 161 -18.46 -3.95 -12.32
N ARG A 162 -17.68 -4.76 -11.60
CA ARG A 162 -16.34 -4.39 -11.11
C ARG A 162 -15.41 -3.97 -12.26
N ASN A 163 -15.35 -4.74 -13.35
CA ASN A 163 -14.48 -4.41 -14.49
C ASN A 163 -14.91 -3.12 -15.21
N LEU A 164 -16.21 -2.86 -15.31
CA LEU A 164 -16.72 -1.60 -15.87
C LEU A 164 -16.38 -0.39 -14.98
N LYS A 165 -16.52 -0.53 -13.65
CA LYS A 165 -16.06 0.49 -12.70
C LYS A 165 -14.56 0.76 -12.79
N LEU A 166 -13.75 -0.28 -13.03
CA LEU A 166 -12.31 -0.11 -13.24
C LEU A 166 -12.00 0.65 -14.53
N LEU A 167 -12.72 0.38 -15.62
CA LEU A 167 -12.58 1.13 -16.88
C LEU A 167 -12.97 2.59 -16.69
N GLU A 168 -14.09 2.86 -16.01
CA GLU A 168 -14.52 4.23 -15.68
C GLU A 168 -13.49 4.96 -14.82
N ALA A 169 -13.06 4.34 -13.73
CA ALA A 169 -12.07 4.90 -12.82
C ALA A 169 -10.77 5.25 -13.53
N GLY A 170 -10.25 4.34 -14.34
CA GLY A 170 -8.95 4.45 -14.97
C GLY A 170 -8.90 5.36 -16.19
N LEU A 171 -9.96 5.36 -17.01
CA LEU A 171 -9.96 6.05 -18.30
C LEU A 171 -10.68 7.40 -18.26
N LEU A 172 -11.67 7.56 -17.37
CA LEU A 172 -12.50 8.76 -17.31
C LEU A 172 -12.22 9.63 -16.10
N LEU A 173 -12.11 9.03 -14.91
CA LEU A 173 -12.05 9.77 -13.65
C LEU A 173 -10.61 10.11 -13.24
N HIS A 174 -9.69 9.17 -13.45
CA HIS A 174 -8.31 9.29 -13.04
C HIS A 174 -7.33 8.98 -14.18
N PRO A 175 -7.47 9.59 -15.37
CA PRO A 175 -6.51 9.35 -16.44
C PRO A 175 -5.20 10.09 -16.13
N LEU A 176 -4.06 9.43 -16.34
CA LEU A 176 -2.74 10.08 -16.17
C LEU A 176 -2.56 11.24 -17.16
N VAL A 177 -2.97 11.00 -18.41
CA VAL A 177 -3.01 12.02 -19.47
C VAL A 177 -4.41 12.62 -19.48
N PRO A 178 -4.59 13.95 -19.44
CA PRO A 178 -5.92 14.57 -19.54
C PRO A 178 -6.68 14.15 -20.80
N LEU A 179 -8.01 14.14 -20.72
CA LEU A 179 -8.89 13.90 -21.86
C LEU A 179 -8.95 15.14 -22.76
N ASP A 180 -9.11 14.92 -24.06
CA ASP A 180 -9.40 15.99 -25.03
C ASP A 180 -10.90 16.31 -24.99
N ASP A 181 -11.23 17.60 -24.92
CA ASP A 181 -12.60 18.09 -24.78
C ASP A 181 -13.45 17.85 -26.04
N GLU A 182 -12.80 17.73 -27.21
CA GLU A 182 -13.48 17.46 -28.49
C GLU A 182 -13.76 15.96 -28.70
N ASN A 183 -13.27 15.09 -27.82
CA ASN A 183 -13.43 13.65 -27.96
C ASN A 183 -14.80 13.19 -27.45
N THR A 184 -15.55 12.47 -28.30
CA THR A 184 -16.85 11.88 -27.93
C THR A 184 -16.73 10.54 -27.21
N ALA A 185 -15.55 9.89 -27.24
CA ALA A 185 -15.30 8.60 -26.62
C ALA A 185 -15.60 8.55 -25.10
N PRO A 186 -15.30 9.59 -24.29
CA PRO A 186 -15.68 9.63 -22.88
C PRO A 186 -17.19 9.49 -22.66
N GLN A 187 -17.99 10.19 -23.46
CA GLN A 187 -19.44 10.12 -23.37
C GLN A 187 -19.96 8.75 -23.82
N GLN A 188 -19.43 8.23 -24.94
CA GLN A 188 -19.78 6.89 -25.43
C GLN A 188 -19.45 5.80 -24.39
N LEU A 189 -18.32 5.91 -23.68
CA LEU A 189 -17.97 4.94 -22.64
C LEU A 189 -18.99 4.98 -21.49
N ARG A 190 -19.41 6.17 -21.05
CA ARG A 190 -20.44 6.30 -20.00
C ARG A 190 -21.77 5.68 -20.45
N GLU A 191 -22.22 5.96 -21.66
CA GLU A 191 -23.45 5.40 -22.22
C GLU A 191 -23.42 3.86 -22.26
N ILE A 192 -22.28 3.27 -22.65
CA ILE A 192 -22.10 1.81 -22.65
C ILE A 192 -22.12 1.25 -21.22
N ILE A 193 -21.47 1.92 -20.26
CA ILE A 193 -21.41 1.49 -18.86
C ILE A 193 -22.81 1.58 -18.23
N ASP A 194 -23.53 2.68 -18.43
CA ASP A 194 -24.89 2.86 -17.91
C ASP A 194 -25.84 1.81 -18.47
N GLY A 195 -25.78 1.54 -19.79
CA GLY A 195 -26.56 0.46 -20.40
C GLY A 195 -26.21 -0.92 -19.86
N ALA A 196 -24.93 -1.16 -19.52
CA ALA A 196 -24.48 -2.42 -18.93
C ALA A 196 -24.91 -2.62 -17.47
N LEU A 197 -25.18 -1.54 -16.75
CA LEU A 197 -25.75 -1.58 -15.40
C LEU A 197 -27.22 -1.99 -15.41
N GLU A 198 -27.97 -1.59 -16.44
CA GLU A 198 -29.37 -2.00 -16.64
C GLU A 198 -29.48 -3.44 -17.16
N LYS A 199 -28.64 -3.80 -18.15
CA LYS A 199 -28.61 -5.14 -18.75
C LYS A 199 -27.17 -5.62 -18.87
N PRO A 200 -26.78 -6.75 -18.23
CA PRO A 200 -25.43 -7.30 -18.33
C PRO A 200 -24.97 -7.45 -19.78
N LEU A 201 -23.73 -7.04 -20.09
CA LEU A 201 -23.19 -7.16 -21.45
C LEU A 201 -23.03 -8.64 -21.81
N GLU A 202 -23.40 -8.98 -23.03
CA GLU A 202 -23.06 -10.27 -23.60
C GLU A 202 -21.60 -10.25 -24.07
N THR A 203 -20.71 -10.95 -23.35
CA THR A 203 -19.26 -10.98 -23.65
C THR A 203 -18.89 -11.80 -24.89
N SER A 204 -19.83 -12.06 -25.80
CA SER A 204 -19.53 -12.76 -27.04
C SER A 204 -18.72 -11.87 -27.98
N LYS A 205 -17.67 -12.41 -28.60
CA LYS A 205 -16.77 -11.65 -29.49
C LYS A 205 -17.47 -11.00 -30.69
N ASN A 206 -18.66 -11.49 -31.05
CA ASN A 206 -19.43 -10.99 -32.18
C ASN A 206 -20.53 -10.00 -31.76
N ASN A 207 -20.64 -9.68 -30.47
CA ASN A 207 -21.62 -8.72 -29.99
C ASN A 207 -21.15 -7.29 -30.33
N GLU A 208 -22.06 -6.51 -30.93
CA GLU A 208 -21.82 -5.13 -31.34
C GLU A 208 -21.45 -4.21 -30.17
N THR A 209 -22.07 -4.39 -29.00
CA THR A 209 -21.77 -3.56 -27.80
C THR A 209 -20.38 -3.85 -27.25
N MET A 210 -19.93 -5.11 -27.28
CA MET A 210 -18.57 -5.49 -26.87
C MET A 210 -17.51 -4.95 -27.84
N GLN A 211 -17.81 -4.89 -29.14
CA GLN A 211 -16.92 -4.29 -30.14
C GLN A 211 -16.88 -2.76 -30.04
N ALA A 212 -18.02 -2.12 -29.77
CA ALA A 212 -18.10 -0.70 -29.46
C ALA A 212 -17.27 -0.37 -28.21
N LEU A 213 -17.45 -1.14 -27.12
CA LEU A 213 -16.69 -0.99 -25.89
C LEU A 213 -15.18 -1.13 -26.15
N ARG A 214 -14.75 -2.16 -26.89
CA ARG A 214 -13.34 -2.36 -27.26
C ARG A 214 -12.78 -1.15 -28.00
N THR A 215 -13.50 -0.65 -28.99
CA THR A 215 -13.07 0.51 -29.81
C THR A 215 -12.91 1.76 -28.95
N VAL A 216 -13.91 2.08 -28.14
CA VAL A 216 -13.92 3.25 -27.26
C VAL A 216 -12.81 3.17 -26.22
N VAL A 217 -12.68 2.03 -25.53
CA VAL A 217 -11.66 1.83 -24.49
C VAL A 217 -10.26 1.94 -25.08
N LEU A 218 -9.98 1.30 -26.23
CA LEU A 218 -8.66 1.40 -26.86
C LEU A 218 -8.36 2.83 -27.33
N SER A 219 -9.36 3.56 -27.86
CA SER A 219 -9.19 4.96 -28.21
C SER A 219 -8.88 5.85 -27.00
N LEU A 220 -9.43 5.52 -25.83
CA LEU A 220 -9.17 6.27 -24.59
C LEU A 220 -7.86 5.86 -23.92
N ALA A 221 -7.42 4.61 -24.06
CA ALA A 221 -6.21 4.13 -23.39
C ALA A 221 -4.93 4.36 -24.20
N CYS A 222 -4.99 4.19 -25.53
CA CYS A 222 -3.84 4.35 -26.41
C CYS A 222 -3.67 5.82 -26.77
N ARG A 223 -2.79 6.54 -26.07
CA ARG A 223 -2.55 7.97 -26.30
C ARG A 223 -1.09 8.23 -26.63
N THR A 224 -0.87 9.14 -27.58
CA THR A 224 0.47 9.64 -27.90
C THR A 224 0.89 10.66 -26.84
N SER A 225 2.03 10.43 -26.19
CA SER A 225 2.63 11.47 -25.34
C SER A 225 3.20 12.56 -26.24
N ASN A 226 2.60 13.75 -26.23
CA ASN A 226 3.02 14.88 -27.06
C ASN A 226 4.37 15.49 -26.64
N ASN A 227 5.10 14.88 -25.69
CA ASN A 227 6.22 15.55 -25.01
C ASN A 227 7.63 15.09 -25.40
N ILE A 228 7.82 14.15 -26.33
CA ILE A 228 9.17 13.72 -26.74
C ILE A 228 9.24 13.57 -28.27
N GLY A 229 10.04 14.43 -28.91
CA GLY A 229 10.31 14.46 -30.35
C GLY A 229 11.17 13.29 -30.87
N SER A 230 10.79 12.06 -30.57
CA SER A 230 11.43 10.83 -31.07
C SER A 230 10.39 9.72 -31.17
N VAL A 231 10.31 9.09 -32.35
CA VAL A 231 9.53 7.89 -32.72
C VAL A 231 8.37 7.57 -31.77
N SER A 232 7.19 8.07 -32.15
CA SER A 232 5.91 7.88 -31.45
C SER A 232 5.62 6.41 -31.12
N GLU A 233 5.98 5.95 -29.93
CA GLU A 233 5.44 4.73 -29.34
C GLU A 233 4.12 5.08 -28.65
N THR A 234 3.00 4.60 -29.19
CA THR A 234 1.69 4.74 -28.56
C THR A 234 1.66 3.91 -27.26
N SER A 235 1.73 4.58 -26.12
CA SER A 235 1.63 3.93 -24.80
C SER A 235 0.17 3.75 -24.38
N THR A 236 -0.11 2.62 -23.71
CA THR A 236 -1.43 2.31 -23.17
C THR A 236 -1.52 2.76 -21.72
N HIS A 237 -2.41 3.71 -21.45
CA HIS A 237 -2.67 4.30 -20.13
C HIS A 237 -4.06 3.86 -19.63
N TRP A 238 -4.13 3.13 -18.51
CA TRP A 238 -5.42 2.72 -17.95
C TRP A 238 -5.49 2.62 -16.41
N ALA A 239 -4.37 2.43 -15.72
CA ALA A 239 -4.34 2.31 -14.25
C ALA A 239 -3.16 3.04 -13.61
N ASP A 240 -2.57 3.99 -14.34
CA ASP A 240 -1.37 4.72 -13.97
C ASP A 240 -1.65 6.14 -13.44
N GLY A 241 -2.91 6.58 -13.50
CA GLY A 241 -3.33 7.86 -12.94
C GLY A 241 -3.74 7.80 -11.46
N PHE A 242 -3.60 8.95 -10.80
CA PHE A 242 -3.85 9.14 -9.38
C PHE A 242 -5.33 9.46 -9.09
N PRO A 243 -5.93 8.94 -8.00
CA PRO A 243 -5.34 8.07 -6.96
C PRO A 243 -5.45 6.57 -7.23
N MET A 244 -6.01 6.15 -8.36
CA MET A 244 -6.31 4.74 -8.66
C MET A 244 -5.07 3.85 -8.59
N ASN A 245 -3.97 4.28 -9.22
CA ASN A 245 -2.70 3.56 -9.21
C ASN A 245 -2.20 3.28 -7.78
N LEU A 246 -2.26 4.29 -6.90
CA LEU A 246 -1.81 4.20 -5.51
C LEU A 246 -2.67 3.26 -4.68
N LYS A 247 -3.99 3.26 -4.88
CA LYS A 247 -4.91 2.36 -4.17
C LYS A 247 -4.69 0.90 -4.56
N ILE A 248 -4.47 0.64 -5.84
CA ILE A 248 -4.10 -0.71 -6.30
C ILE A 248 -2.72 -1.09 -5.75
N TYR A 249 -1.75 -0.18 -5.77
CA TYR A 249 -0.41 -0.43 -5.26
C TYR A 249 -0.39 -0.67 -3.75
N GLN A 250 -1.25 0.01 -2.99
CA GLN A 250 -1.46 -0.24 -1.56
C GLN A 250 -1.80 -1.72 -1.32
N MET A 251 -2.76 -2.27 -2.07
CA MET A 251 -3.17 -3.67 -1.93
C MET A 251 -2.03 -4.66 -2.24
N LEU A 252 -1.12 -4.31 -3.17
CA LEU A 252 0.08 -5.09 -3.44
C LEU A 252 1.05 -5.06 -2.24
N LEU A 253 1.31 -3.90 -1.67
CA LEU A 253 2.22 -3.75 -0.52
C LEU A 253 1.67 -4.38 0.76
N GLU A 254 0.36 -4.47 0.91
CA GLU A 254 -0.26 -5.20 2.02
C GLU A 254 0.13 -6.68 2.04
N ALA A 255 0.49 -7.27 0.89
CA ALA A 255 0.94 -8.65 0.80
C ALA A 255 2.33 -8.90 1.43
N CYS A 256 3.05 -7.84 1.84
CA CYS A 256 4.32 -7.95 2.55
C CYS A 256 4.15 -8.34 4.04
N PHE A 257 2.92 -8.40 4.55
CA PHE A 257 2.61 -8.67 5.95
C PHE A 257 1.85 -9.99 6.10
N ASP A 258 2.02 -10.67 7.24
CA ASP A 258 1.37 -11.95 7.50
C ASP A 258 -0.13 -11.74 7.72
N VAL A 259 -0.94 -12.49 6.97
CA VAL A 259 -2.40 -12.48 7.05
C VAL A 259 -2.94 -12.82 8.45
N ASN A 260 -2.18 -13.55 9.27
CA ASN A 260 -2.55 -13.95 10.63
C ASN A 260 -1.97 -13.00 11.70
N ASP A 261 -0.95 -12.21 11.34
CA ASP A 261 -0.26 -11.28 12.23
C ASP A 261 0.11 -10.03 11.42
N GLU A 262 -0.82 -9.09 11.34
CA GLU A 262 -0.79 -7.96 10.41
C GLU A 262 0.35 -6.95 10.68
N THR A 263 1.01 -7.02 11.84
CA THR A 263 2.26 -6.26 12.10
C THR A 263 3.50 -7.01 11.62
N SER A 264 3.43 -8.34 11.50
CA SER A 264 4.58 -9.15 11.14
C SER A 264 4.88 -9.11 9.64
N VAL A 265 6.09 -8.69 9.28
CA VAL A 265 6.57 -8.73 7.89
C VAL A 265 6.97 -10.16 7.50
N ILE A 266 6.44 -10.68 6.39
CA ILE A 266 6.72 -12.03 5.91
C ILE A 266 8.20 -12.26 5.67
N GLU A 267 8.68 -13.49 5.78
CA GLU A 267 10.09 -13.79 5.52
C GLU A 267 10.46 -13.49 4.05
N GLU A 268 9.53 -13.72 3.10
CA GLU A 268 9.60 -13.51 1.64
C GLU A 268 9.55 -12.06 1.16
N LEU A 269 9.96 -11.11 2.00
CA LEU A 269 9.87 -9.70 1.67
C LEU A 269 10.62 -9.35 0.38
N ASP A 270 11.87 -9.79 0.22
CA ASP A 270 12.69 -9.45 -0.95
C ASP A 270 12.06 -10.00 -2.23
N GLU A 271 11.66 -11.28 -2.21
CA GLU A 271 11.06 -11.94 -3.36
C GLU A 271 9.68 -11.37 -3.71
N VAL A 272 8.88 -10.99 -2.71
CA VAL A 272 7.57 -10.33 -2.91
C VAL A 272 7.75 -8.94 -3.52
N LEU A 273 8.68 -8.14 -2.99
CA LEU A 273 8.91 -6.79 -3.51
C LEU A 273 9.45 -6.79 -4.95
N GLU A 274 10.34 -7.73 -5.29
CA GLU A 274 10.79 -7.92 -6.68
C GLU A 274 9.65 -8.27 -7.63
N LEU A 275 8.64 -8.96 -7.12
CA LEU A 275 7.46 -9.36 -7.90
C LEU A 275 6.48 -8.21 -8.09
N ILE A 276 6.26 -7.44 -7.03
CA ILE A 276 5.47 -6.20 -7.05
C ILE A 276 6.14 -5.18 -7.99
N LYS A 277 7.47 -5.11 -8.02
CA LYS A 277 8.21 -4.21 -8.93
C LYS A 277 7.87 -4.44 -10.41
N LYS A 278 7.48 -5.66 -10.80
CA LYS A 278 7.05 -5.95 -12.18
C LYS A 278 5.75 -5.26 -12.59
N THR A 279 4.94 -4.80 -11.64
CA THR A 279 3.69 -4.08 -11.93
C THR A 279 3.90 -2.59 -12.17
N TRP A 280 5.12 -2.08 -11.95
CA TRP A 280 5.38 -0.63 -11.96
C TRP A 280 5.04 0.05 -13.27
N LEU A 281 5.33 -0.59 -14.42
CA LEU A 281 5.00 -0.01 -15.73
C LEU A 281 3.49 0.15 -15.93
N VAL A 282 2.68 -0.79 -15.45
CA VAL A 282 1.21 -0.74 -15.57
C VAL A 282 0.62 0.35 -14.67
N LEU A 283 1.23 0.56 -13.50
CA LEU A 283 0.73 1.47 -12.46
C LEU A 283 1.41 2.84 -12.47
N GLY A 284 2.32 3.11 -13.40
CA GLY A 284 3.10 4.35 -13.42
C GLY A 284 3.96 4.55 -12.16
N MET A 285 4.41 3.47 -11.52
CA MET A 285 5.17 3.53 -10.27
C MET A 285 6.67 3.68 -10.54
N ASN A 286 7.35 4.35 -9.61
CA ASN A 286 8.81 4.45 -9.59
C ASN A 286 9.34 4.21 -8.17
N GLN A 287 10.66 4.22 -8.00
CA GLN A 287 11.29 3.96 -6.71
C GLN A 287 10.87 4.97 -5.63
N MET A 288 10.76 6.25 -5.98
CA MET A 288 10.42 7.33 -5.07
C MET A 288 8.97 7.21 -4.57
N LEU A 289 8.03 6.94 -5.47
CA LEU A 289 6.62 6.67 -5.13
C LEU A 289 6.52 5.40 -4.27
N HIS A 290 7.27 4.34 -4.58
CA HIS A 290 7.32 3.13 -3.75
C HIS A 290 7.83 3.42 -2.34
N ASN A 291 8.93 4.16 -2.19
CA ASN A 291 9.48 4.52 -0.88
C ASN A 291 8.44 5.27 -0.04
N LEU A 292 7.73 6.23 -0.64
CA LEU A 292 6.69 6.99 0.05
C LEU A 292 5.48 6.13 0.42
N CYS A 293 5.01 5.27 -0.50
CA CYS A 293 3.89 4.37 -0.22
C CYS A 293 4.24 3.36 0.89
N PHE A 294 5.43 2.78 0.83
CA PHE A 294 5.85 1.77 1.80
C PHE A 294 6.15 2.38 3.18
N LEU A 295 6.63 3.64 3.22
CA LEU A 295 6.72 4.44 4.45
C LEU A 295 5.35 4.55 5.12
N TRP A 296 4.33 4.96 4.35
CA TRP A 296 2.97 5.06 4.86
C TRP A 296 2.46 3.73 5.41
N ILE A 297 2.64 2.62 4.68
CA ILE A 297 2.13 1.31 5.09
C ILE A 297 2.79 0.82 6.39
N LEU A 298 4.11 0.96 6.51
CA LEU A 298 4.84 0.61 7.74
C LEU A 298 4.35 1.44 8.93
N PHE A 299 4.22 2.75 8.73
CA PHE A 299 3.76 3.67 9.76
C PHE A 299 2.31 3.40 10.18
N ASN A 300 1.40 3.26 9.21
CA ASN A 300 -0.01 3.04 9.46
C ASN A 300 -0.24 1.75 10.25
N ARG A 301 0.44 0.65 9.90
CA ARG A 301 0.38 -0.61 10.66
C ARG A 301 0.84 -0.43 12.11
N TYR A 302 1.98 0.21 12.33
CA TYR A 302 2.44 0.51 13.70
C TYR A 302 1.43 1.38 14.47
N ALA A 303 0.93 2.45 13.85
CA ALA A 303 0.08 3.44 14.47
C ALA A 303 -1.33 2.91 14.82
N THR A 304 -1.83 1.96 14.02
CA THR A 304 -3.16 1.35 14.21
C THR A 304 -3.13 0.09 15.07
N MET A 305 -2.00 -0.64 15.12
CA MET A 305 -1.90 -1.94 15.80
C MET A 305 -1.08 -1.87 17.09
N ASP A 306 -1.77 -1.51 18.19
CA ASP A 306 -1.31 -1.49 19.60
C ASP A 306 0.08 -0.91 19.89
N GLN A 307 0.74 -0.29 18.89
CA GLN A 307 2.11 0.21 18.95
C GLN A 307 3.10 -0.84 19.47
N ALA A 308 2.81 -2.13 19.27
CA ALA A 308 3.55 -3.24 19.88
C ALA A 308 4.88 -3.54 19.18
N GLU A 309 5.01 -3.19 17.89
CA GLU A 309 6.19 -3.46 17.08
C GLU A 309 7.01 -2.20 16.77
N GLY A 310 7.90 -1.83 17.71
CA GLY A 310 8.84 -0.72 17.50
C GLY A 310 9.77 -0.89 16.28
N ASP A 311 9.98 -2.12 15.82
CA ASP A 311 10.74 -2.42 14.60
C ASP A 311 10.06 -1.82 13.34
N LEU A 312 8.73 -1.81 13.26
CA LEU A 312 7.99 -1.18 12.15
C LEU A 312 8.15 0.35 12.15
N LEU A 313 8.05 0.97 13.33
CA LEU A 313 8.26 2.41 13.49
C LEU A 313 9.69 2.79 13.09
N SER A 314 10.68 2.01 13.55
CA SER A 314 12.08 2.22 13.18
C SER A 314 12.29 2.04 11.67
N ALA A 315 11.65 1.06 11.04
CA ALA A 315 11.70 0.85 9.60
C ALA A 315 11.09 2.03 8.83
N GLY A 316 9.94 2.54 9.28
CA GLY A 316 9.33 3.76 8.77
C GLY A 316 10.27 4.95 8.88
N ASN A 317 10.87 5.18 10.05
CA ASN A 317 11.82 6.29 10.25
C ASN A 317 13.05 6.18 9.33
N ASN A 318 13.62 4.99 9.16
CA ASN A 318 14.73 4.76 8.23
C ASN A 318 14.34 5.03 6.77
N LEU A 319 13.09 4.72 6.40
CA LEU A 319 12.58 4.98 5.06
C LEU A 319 12.26 6.46 4.84
N LEU A 320 11.82 7.18 5.86
CA LEU A 320 11.60 8.63 5.82
C LEU A 320 12.90 9.40 5.50
N ILE A 321 14.06 8.96 6.01
CA ILE A 321 15.36 9.53 5.65
C ILE A 321 15.64 9.39 4.14
N LYS A 322 15.20 8.29 3.51
CA LYS A 322 15.31 8.13 2.05
C LYS A 322 14.35 9.06 1.32
N VAL A 323 13.11 9.17 1.83
CA VAL A 323 12.09 10.08 1.29
C VAL A 323 12.55 11.54 1.35
N GLU A 324 13.34 11.97 2.34
CA GLU A 324 13.95 13.32 2.35
C GLU A 324 14.80 13.57 1.09
N ASN A 325 15.60 12.57 0.69
CA ASN A 325 16.43 12.68 -0.51
C ASN A 325 15.59 12.61 -1.79
N ASP A 326 14.59 11.73 -1.81
CA ASP A 326 13.65 11.61 -2.94
C ASP A 326 12.87 12.92 -3.15
N ALA A 327 12.43 13.59 -2.08
CA ALA A 327 11.75 14.87 -2.14
C ALA A 327 12.60 15.96 -2.78
N LYS A 328 13.91 15.99 -2.51
CA LYS A 328 14.85 16.90 -3.15
C LYS A 328 15.00 16.62 -4.65
N ALA A 329 14.98 15.35 -5.05
CA ALA A 329 15.07 14.95 -6.45
C ALA A 329 13.76 15.21 -7.23
N MET A 330 12.61 15.19 -6.55
CA MET A 330 11.27 15.26 -7.15
C MET A 330 10.59 16.63 -7.02
N LYS A 331 11.33 17.72 -6.70
CA LYS A 331 10.77 19.06 -6.42
C LYS A 331 9.84 19.64 -7.49
N GLY A 332 9.92 19.18 -8.74
CA GLY A 332 9.07 19.64 -9.84
C GLY A 332 7.88 18.74 -10.19
N ASP A 333 7.74 17.58 -9.55
CA ASP A 333 6.64 16.65 -9.81
C ASP A 333 5.46 16.96 -8.89
N GLU A 334 4.44 17.64 -9.43
CA GLU A 334 3.26 18.06 -8.67
C GLU A 334 2.52 16.88 -8.01
N ASN A 335 2.46 15.73 -8.68
CA ASN A 335 1.76 14.55 -8.15
C ASN A 335 2.53 13.94 -6.99
N TYR A 336 3.86 13.84 -7.11
CA TYR A 336 4.72 13.39 -6.03
C TYR A 336 4.63 14.34 -4.82
N CYS A 337 4.76 15.66 -5.04
CA CYS A 337 4.69 16.66 -3.98
C CYS A 337 3.34 16.63 -3.25
N ARG A 338 2.22 16.52 -3.97
CA ARG A 338 0.88 16.39 -3.37
C ARG A 338 0.76 15.16 -2.46
N MET A 339 1.25 14.01 -2.93
CA MET A 339 1.24 12.78 -2.13
C MET A 339 2.18 12.87 -0.92
N LEU A 340 3.36 13.48 -1.11
CA LEU A 340 4.34 13.69 -0.05
C LEU A 340 3.74 14.52 1.09
N SER A 341 3.17 15.70 0.78
CA SER A 341 2.55 16.57 1.78
C SER A 341 1.39 15.87 2.50
N SER A 342 0.55 15.12 1.77
CA SER A 342 -0.57 14.38 2.37
C SER A 342 -0.08 13.28 3.34
N THR A 343 0.96 12.54 2.94
CA THR A 343 1.54 11.46 3.75
C THR A 343 2.25 11.98 4.99
N LEU A 344 3.12 12.98 4.80
CA LEU A 344 3.89 13.58 5.91
C LEU A 344 2.99 14.37 6.86
N GLY A 345 1.94 15.03 6.35
CA GLY A 345 0.93 15.69 7.18
C GLY A 345 0.19 14.71 8.09
N ALA A 346 -0.17 13.52 7.58
CA ALA A 346 -0.81 12.48 8.38
C ALA A 346 0.14 11.91 9.47
N ILE A 347 1.39 11.63 9.11
CA ILE A 347 2.44 11.18 10.06
C ILE A 347 2.67 12.24 11.14
N LEU A 348 2.84 13.50 10.73
CA LEU A 348 3.10 14.62 11.62
C LEU A 348 1.95 14.84 12.60
N SER A 349 0.71 14.89 12.11
CA SER A 349 -0.49 15.06 12.95
C SER A 349 -0.58 13.98 14.02
N TRP A 350 -0.33 12.72 13.65
CA TRP A 350 -0.32 11.61 14.60
C TRP A 350 0.81 11.70 15.63
N ALA A 351 2.00 12.12 15.19
CA ALA A 351 3.17 12.28 16.03
C ALA A 351 2.99 13.43 17.02
N GLU A 352 2.56 14.61 16.55
CA GLU A 352 2.33 15.81 17.37
C GLU A 352 1.30 15.55 18.47
N LYS A 353 0.18 14.88 18.17
CA LYS A 353 -0.84 14.49 19.17
C LYS A 353 -0.22 13.74 20.36
N ARG A 354 0.79 12.89 20.13
CA ARG A 354 1.47 12.11 21.17
C ARG A 354 2.59 12.90 21.84
N LEU A 355 3.39 13.63 21.07
CA LEU A 355 4.54 14.38 21.58
C LEU A 355 4.10 15.55 22.49
N LEU A 356 3.00 16.22 22.17
CA LEU A 356 2.43 17.30 23.00
C LEU A 356 2.02 16.84 24.42
N GLY A 357 1.84 15.53 24.60
CA GLY A 357 1.51 14.90 25.88
C GLY A 357 2.41 13.71 26.21
N TYR A 358 3.69 13.73 25.81
CA TYR A 358 4.53 12.53 25.84
C TYR A 358 4.64 11.85 27.21
N HIS A 359 4.53 12.59 28.33
CA HIS A 359 4.52 12.01 29.69
C HIS A 359 3.35 11.04 29.93
N ARG A 360 2.28 11.14 29.14
CA ARG A 360 1.10 10.25 29.20
C ARG A 360 1.22 9.07 28.25
N TYR A 361 1.79 9.29 27.07
CA TYR A 361 1.79 8.31 25.99
C TYR A 361 3.03 7.39 25.98
N PHE A 362 4.18 7.87 26.45
CA PHE A 362 5.41 7.09 26.47
C PHE A 362 5.77 6.69 27.90
N ARG A 363 5.87 5.38 28.16
CA ARG A 363 6.24 4.82 29.47
C ARG A 363 7.74 4.54 29.52
N SER A 364 8.32 4.57 30.73
CA SER A 364 9.77 4.54 30.93
C SER A 364 10.48 3.28 30.41
N ASP A 365 9.76 2.20 30.12
CA ASP A 365 10.28 0.91 29.66
C ASP A 365 10.53 0.85 28.14
N ASN A 366 9.86 1.70 27.34
CA ASN A 366 10.03 1.78 25.88
C ASN A 366 10.12 3.20 25.31
N ALA A 367 10.14 4.22 26.19
CA ALA A 367 10.12 5.63 25.81
C ALA A 367 11.32 6.01 24.94
N GLU A 368 12.55 5.61 25.28
CA GLU A 368 13.74 6.18 24.62
C GLU A 368 13.79 5.89 23.12
N SER A 369 13.66 4.62 22.69
CA SER A 369 13.73 4.26 21.27
C SER A 369 12.47 4.69 20.51
N THR A 370 11.30 4.49 21.11
CA THR A 370 10.01 4.74 20.45
C THR A 370 9.76 6.24 20.32
N MET A 371 9.88 6.99 21.41
CA MET A 371 9.75 8.45 21.40
C MET A 371 10.82 9.08 20.52
N GLY A 372 12.06 8.58 20.55
CA GLY A 372 13.14 9.04 19.66
C GLY A 372 12.75 8.92 18.19
N CYS A 373 12.17 7.80 17.77
CA CYS A 373 11.67 7.63 16.41
C CYS A 373 10.49 8.59 16.10
N VAL A 374 9.54 8.76 17.02
CA VAL A 374 8.39 9.66 16.80
C VAL A 374 8.84 11.13 16.68
N VAL A 375 9.77 11.58 17.52
CA VAL A 375 10.37 12.92 17.42
C VAL A 375 11.09 13.09 16.08
N SER A 376 11.94 12.10 15.71
CA SER A 376 12.64 12.10 14.42
C SER A 376 11.66 12.22 13.25
N MET A 377 10.60 11.42 13.24
CA MET A 377 9.60 11.48 12.17
C MET A 377 8.85 12.81 12.13
N ALA A 378 8.48 13.38 13.27
CA ALA A 378 7.82 14.69 13.33
C ALA A 378 8.72 15.79 12.76
N VAL A 379 9.97 15.88 13.25
CA VAL A 379 10.92 16.92 12.83
C VAL A 379 11.28 16.79 11.35
N LEU A 380 11.56 15.58 10.87
CA LEU A 380 11.85 15.34 9.46
C LEU A 380 10.64 15.65 8.56
N SER A 381 9.43 15.33 9.00
CA SER A 381 8.22 15.64 8.22
C SER A 381 8.06 17.14 8.04
N VAL A 382 8.18 17.93 9.12
CA VAL A 382 8.14 19.40 9.07
C VAL A 382 9.22 19.94 8.13
N LYS A 383 10.47 19.50 8.32
CA LYS A 383 11.60 19.93 7.50
C LYS A 383 11.41 19.67 6.01
N ILE A 384 10.89 18.50 5.65
CA ILE A 384 10.67 18.13 4.25
C ILE A 384 9.54 18.98 3.63
N MET A 385 8.45 19.19 4.37
CA MET A 385 7.32 19.98 3.88
C MET A 385 7.67 21.46 3.72
N GLU A 386 8.39 22.05 4.67
CA GLU A 386 8.81 23.46 4.62
C GLU A 386 9.94 23.71 3.60
N GLY A 387 10.87 22.77 3.42
CA GLY A 387 11.92 22.84 2.40
C GLY A 387 11.43 22.58 0.97
N GLY A 388 10.14 22.26 0.80
CA GLY A 388 9.46 21.98 -0.47
C GLY A 388 8.58 23.12 -0.99
N GLU A 389 8.28 24.13 -0.17
CA GLU A 389 7.57 25.32 -0.61
C GLU A 389 8.58 26.37 -1.11
N GLY A 390 8.35 26.89 -2.31
CA GLY A 390 9.29 27.78 -2.99
C GLY A 390 9.60 29.04 -2.18
N ILE A 391 10.85 29.16 -1.74
CA ILE A 391 11.45 30.47 -1.52
C ILE A 391 12.00 30.90 -2.87
N SER A 392 11.16 31.60 -3.65
CA SER A 392 11.70 32.68 -4.47
C SER A 392 12.32 33.67 -3.50
N ASN A 393 13.64 33.64 -3.39
CA ASN A 393 14.52 34.78 -3.28
C ASN A 393 15.94 34.27 -3.06
N GLU A 394 16.84 34.80 -3.86
CA GLU A 394 18.25 34.93 -3.55
C GLU A 394 18.38 35.38 -2.08
N ASP A 395 18.83 34.47 -1.23
CA ASP A 395 19.78 34.74 -0.15
C ASP A 395 19.98 33.46 0.68
N HIS A 396 21.17 32.90 0.57
CA HIS A 396 21.67 31.89 1.49
C HIS A 396 21.71 32.47 2.91
N ILE A 397 20.74 32.10 3.74
CA ILE A 397 20.87 32.17 5.20
C ILE A 397 20.75 30.74 5.73
N GLU A 398 21.90 30.06 5.84
CA GLU A 398 22.08 28.74 6.49
C GLU A 398 21.74 28.74 8.00
N GLY A 399 20.99 29.74 8.50
CA GLY A 399 20.69 29.93 9.92
C GLY A 399 19.27 29.54 10.35
N ASN A 400 18.33 29.29 9.43
CA ASN A 400 16.90 29.13 9.77
C ASN A 400 16.39 27.66 9.78
N GLU A 401 17.08 26.73 9.10
CA GLU A 401 16.63 25.33 9.01
C GLU A 401 16.81 24.54 10.32
N MET A 402 17.80 24.91 11.13
CA MET A 402 18.03 24.27 12.43
C MET A 402 17.05 24.75 13.51
N ASP A 403 16.41 25.90 13.26
CA ASP A 403 15.54 26.58 14.21
C ASP A 403 14.17 25.89 14.31
N VAL A 404 13.51 25.58 13.19
CA VAL A 404 12.14 25.07 13.20
C VAL A 404 11.99 23.73 13.92
N GLY A 405 12.94 22.80 13.70
CA GLY A 405 12.94 21.51 14.40
C GLY A 405 13.10 21.69 15.92
N GLN A 406 13.95 22.62 16.34
CA GLN A 406 14.20 22.92 17.74
C GLN A 406 12.99 23.61 18.38
N GLU A 407 12.36 24.57 17.69
CA GLU A 407 11.13 25.22 18.13
C GLU A 407 9.99 24.22 18.35
N LYS A 408 9.80 23.28 17.41
CA LYS A 408 8.80 22.21 17.54
C LYS A 408 9.07 21.33 18.77
N VAL A 409 10.31 20.90 18.98
CA VAL A 409 10.69 20.09 20.13
C VAL A 409 10.47 20.84 21.44
N ASP A 410 10.85 22.11 21.52
CA ASP A 410 10.61 22.96 22.70
C ASP A 410 9.12 23.13 22.99
N ALA A 411 8.29 23.32 21.95
CA ALA A 411 6.83 23.36 22.08
C ALA A 411 6.26 22.05 22.67
N TYR A 412 6.73 20.88 22.18
CA TYR A 412 6.32 19.58 22.72
C TYR A 412 6.71 19.43 24.20
N ILE A 413 7.93 19.81 24.55
CA ILE A 413 8.45 19.77 25.93
C ILE A 413 7.60 20.63 26.86
N LYS A 414 7.41 21.91 26.51
CA LYS A 414 6.62 22.86 27.30
C LYS A 414 5.18 22.41 27.48
N SER A 415 4.53 21.95 26.40
CA SER A 415 3.15 21.45 26.43
C SER A 415 3.01 20.24 27.37
N SER A 416 3.87 19.24 27.19
CA SER A 416 3.82 17.99 27.94
C SER A 416 4.13 18.22 29.42
N LEU A 417 5.13 19.03 29.75
CA LEU A 417 5.47 19.41 31.13
C LEU A 417 4.32 20.14 31.82
N ARG A 418 3.68 21.10 31.13
CA ARG A 418 2.51 21.80 31.67
C ARG A 418 1.38 20.82 31.96
N GLY A 419 1.11 19.88 31.05
CA GLY A 419 0.10 18.84 31.24
C GLY A 419 0.40 17.90 32.42
N ALA A 420 1.66 17.50 32.59
CA ALA A 420 2.11 16.66 33.69
C ALA A 420 2.03 17.39 35.04
N PHE A 421 2.43 18.67 35.10
CA PHE A 421 2.37 19.50 36.30
C PHE A 421 0.93 19.67 36.80
N VAL A 422 -0.01 19.95 35.89
CA VAL A 422 -1.43 20.06 36.22
C VAL A 422 -1.95 18.74 36.79
N GLN A 423 -1.63 17.61 36.16
CA GLN A 423 -2.05 16.28 36.62
C GLN A 423 -1.51 15.94 38.02
N ALA A 424 -0.21 16.20 38.27
CA ALA A 424 0.41 15.99 39.58
C ALA A 424 -0.23 16.89 40.66
N SER A 425 -0.50 18.15 40.32
CA SER A 425 -1.15 19.10 41.23
C SER A 425 -2.54 18.64 41.65
N PHE A 426 -3.35 18.15 40.70
CA PHE A 426 -4.65 17.55 41.01
C PHE A 426 -4.52 16.31 41.90
N GLN A 427 -3.61 15.39 41.60
CA GLN A 427 -3.39 14.19 42.43
C GLN A 427 -2.99 14.54 43.86
N CYS A 428 -2.11 15.53 44.07
CA CYS A 428 -1.75 16.04 45.39
C CYS A 428 -2.95 16.63 46.13
N LEU A 429 -3.79 17.44 45.47
CA LEU A 429 -5.00 18.01 46.07
C LEU A 429 -6.02 16.94 46.46
N PHE A 430 -6.20 15.89 45.65
CA PHE A 430 -7.04 14.75 46.03
C PHE A 430 -6.46 13.99 47.21
N HIS A 431 -5.15 13.75 47.23
CA HIS A 431 -4.51 13.03 48.34
C HIS A 431 -4.59 13.80 49.66
N TYR A 432 -4.44 15.14 49.64
CA TYR A 432 -4.58 15.99 50.83
C TYR A 432 -6.03 16.13 51.32
N ASN A 433 -7.03 16.14 50.44
CA ASN A 433 -8.43 16.27 50.83
C ASN A 433 -9.11 14.93 51.20
N TYR A 434 -8.47 13.79 50.92
CA TYR A 434 -8.97 12.43 51.22
C TYR A 434 -8.07 11.65 52.20
N VAL A 435 -7.29 12.32 53.05
CA VAL A 435 -6.82 11.69 54.30
C VAL A 435 -8.01 11.68 55.27
N PRO A 436 -8.65 10.52 55.58
CA PRO A 436 -9.68 10.51 56.59
C PRO A 436 -9.06 10.94 57.92
N ALA A 437 -9.73 11.84 58.62
CA ALA A 437 -9.35 12.37 59.94
C ALA A 437 -9.24 11.30 61.06
N THR A 438 -9.24 10.01 60.72
CA THR A 438 -9.16 8.87 61.65
C THR A 438 -7.72 8.46 62.01
N GLN A 439 -6.68 9.01 61.38
CA GLN A 439 -5.29 8.75 61.79
C GLN A 439 -4.69 9.79 62.76
N CYS A 440 -5.32 10.94 63.00
CA CYS A 440 -4.84 11.92 63.98
C CYS A 440 -5.30 11.65 65.43
N ALA A 441 -6.13 10.63 65.70
CA ALA A 441 -6.72 10.41 67.02
C ALA A 441 -6.00 9.39 67.92
N LYS A 442 -4.83 8.83 67.54
CA LYS A 442 -4.13 7.81 68.35
C LYS A 442 -2.89 8.27 69.11
N TYR A 443 -2.52 9.55 69.05
CA TYR A 443 -1.35 10.09 69.78
C TYR A 443 -1.68 11.04 70.93
N LYS A 444 -2.91 10.99 71.46
CA LYS A 444 -3.33 11.87 72.55
C LYS A 444 -4.09 11.13 73.67
N MET A 445 -3.56 10.00 74.13
CA MET A 445 -3.81 9.45 75.48
C MET A 445 -2.76 8.40 75.85
N ARG A 446 -1.59 8.89 76.27
CA ARG A 446 -0.72 8.22 77.26
C ARG A 446 -0.03 9.34 78.05
N LYS A 447 -0.67 9.72 79.14
CA LYS A 447 -0.04 10.40 80.27
C LYS A 447 -0.37 9.59 81.50
#